data_AF-A0A1U7RKA2-F1
#
_entry.id   AF-A0A1U7RKA2-F1
#
_cell.length_a   1.000
_cell.length_b   1.000
_cell.length_c   1.000
_cell.angle_alpha   90.00
_cell.angle_beta   90.00
_cell.angle_gamma   90.00
#
_symmetry.space_group_name_H-M   'P 1'
#
loop_
_entity.id
_entity.type
_entity.pdbx_description
1 polymer ?
#
loop_
_entity_poly.entity_id
_entity_poly.type
_entity_poly.pdbx_seq_one_letter_code
_entity_poly.pdbx_strand_id
1 'polypeptide(L)'
;RRCPAASPQLYLGIVLAAVVIITGCFSYYQEAKSSKIMESFKNMVPQQALVIREGEKMQVNAEEVVVGDLVEIKGGDRVPADLRIISAHGCKVDNSSLTGESEPQTRSPDCTHDNPLETRNITFFSTNCVEGTARGVVVATGDRTVMGRIATLASGLEVGKTPIAIEIEHFIQLITGVAVFLGVSFFILSLILGYSWLEAVIFLIGIIVANVPEGLLATVTVRLKPETG
;
A
#
# COMPACT_ATOMS: atom_id res chain seq x y z
N ARG A 1 44.44 -46.64 -6.32
CA ARG A 1 43.56 -45.68 -7.01
C ARG A 1 42.44 -45.29 -6.05
N ARG A 2 42.54 -44.16 -5.35
CA ARG A 2 41.46 -43.59 -4.52
C ARG A 2 41.32 -42.13 -4.93
N CYS A 3 40.20 -41.78 -5.57
CA CYS A 3 39.83 -40.40 -5.80
C CYS A 3 39.48 -39.75 -4.45
N PRO A 4 39.84 -38.48 -4.19
CA PRO A 4 39.34 -37.76 -3.04
C PRO A 4 37.89 -37.39 -3.36
N ALA A 5 36.94 -38.16 -2.85
CA ALA A 5 35.54 -37.76 -2.88
C ALA A 5 35.40 -36.53 -1.99
N ALA A 6 35.13 -35.38 -2.58
CA ALA A 6 34.64 -34.22 -1.84
C ALA A 6 33.45 -34.70 -0.98
N SER A 7 33.56 -34.51 0.32
CA SER A 7 32.65 -35.08 1.32
C SER A 7 31.20 -34.72 1.01
N PRO A 8 30.25 -35.68 1.00
CA PRO A 8 28.82 -35.42 0.74
C PRO A 8 28.21 -34.32 1.63
N GLN A 9 28.85 -34.05 2.77
CA GLN A 9 28.53 -32.99 3.73
C GLN A 9 28.76 -31.56 3.17
N LEU A 10 29.80 -31.36 2.36
CA LEU A 10 30.07 -30.07 1.70
C LEU A 10 29.01 -29.80 0.61
N TYR A 11 28.63 -30.83 -0.12
CA TYR A 11 27.62 -30.74 -1.16
C TYR A 11 26.25 -30.40 -0.56
N LEU A 12 25.87 -31.05 0.54
CA LEU A 12 24.62 -30.77 1.25
C LEU A 12 24.58 -29.33 1.81
N GLY A 13 25.68 -28.84 2.38
CA GLY A 13 25.77 -27.47 2.89
C GLY A 13 25.64 -26.41 1.80
N ILE A 14 26.28 -26.63 0.64
CA ILE A 14 26.15 -25.72 -0.52
C ILE A 14 24.71 -25.73 -1.06
N VAL A 15 24.07 -26.89 -1.13
CA VAL A 15 22.68 -27.03 -1.60
C VAL A 15 21.71 -26.30 -0.65
N LEU A 16 21.84 -26.47 0.66
CA LEU A 16 21.00 -25.78 1.64
C LEU A 16 21.20 -24.26 1.60
N ALA A 17 22.45 -23.80 1.52
CA ALA A 17 22.74 -22.37 1.40
C ALA A 17 22.13 -21.78 0.12
N ALA A 18 22.23 -22.49 -1.01
CA ALA A 18 21.62 -22.06 -2.26
C ALA A 18 20.09 -21.99 -2.17
N VAL A 19 19.43 -22.99 -1.57
CA VAL A 19 17.98 -23.02 -1.38
C VAL A 19 17.50 -21.83 -0.53
N VAL A 20 18.19 -21.54 0.59
CA VAL A 20 17.85 -20.41 1.47
C VAL A 20 18.04 -19.06 0.76
N ILE A 21 19.12 -18.89 0.01
CA ILE A 21 19.36 -17.66 -0.76
C ILE A 21 18.28 -17.47 -1.83
N ILE A 22 17.92 -18.55 -2.55
CA ILE A 22 16.90 -18.48 -3.61
C ILE A 22 15.53 -18.15 -3.01
N THR A 23 15.13 -18.82 -1.92
CA THR A 23 13.84 -18.55 -1.25
C THR A 23 13.79 -17.16 -0.63
N GLY A 24 14.87 -16.70 0.00
CA GLY A 24 14.98 -15.34 0.54
C GLY A 24 14.86 -14.27 -0.55
N CYS A 25 15.59 -14.43 -1.66
CA CYS A 25 15.50 -13.53 -2.81
C CYS A 25 14.09 -13.50 -3.42
N PHE A 26 13.43 -14.66 -3.55
CA PHE A 26 12.09 -14.74 -4.13
C PHE A 26 11.03 -14.11 -3.21
N SER A 27 11.15 -14.29 -1.90
CA SER A 27 10.29 -13.63 -0.90
C SER A 27 10.46 -12.11 -0.93
N TYR A 28 11.70 -11.63 -0.93
CA TYR A 28 12.02 -10.20 -1.02
C TYR A 28 11.48 -9.57 -2.31
N TYR A 29 11.58 -10.27 -3.44
CA TYR A 29 11.07 -9.77 -4.71
C TYR A 29 9.53 -9.70 -4.76
N GLN A 30 8.83 -10.65 -4.13
CA GLN A 30 7.37 -10.60 -4.02
C GLN A 30 6.91 -9.42 -3.17
N GLU A 31 7.60 -9.16 -2.06
CA GLU A 31 7.26 -8.08 -1.13
C GLU A 31 7.56 -6.70 -1.75
N ALA A 32 8.70 -6.57 -2.44
CA ALA A 32 9.07 -5.34 -3.16
C ALA A 32 8.16 -5.02 -4.36
N LYS A 33 7.48 -6.03 -4.93
CA LYS A 33 6.51 -5.81 -6.02
C LYS A 33 5.18 -5.27 -5.49
N SER A 34 4.81 -5.61 -4.26
CA SER A 34 3.57 -5.13 -3.61
C SER A 34 3.62 -3.62 -3.35
N SER A 35 4.77 -3.11 -2.91
CA SER A 35 4.96 -1.69 -2.58
C SER A 35 4.98 -0.75 -3.79
N LYS A 36 5.35 -1.23 -4.98
CA LYS A 36 5.39 -0.42 -6.22
C LYS A 36 4.02 -0.01 -6.77
N ILE A 37 2.94 -0.68 -6.38
CA ILE A 37 1.59 -0.35 -6.88
C ILE A 37 1.16 1.04 -6.37
N MET A 38 1.57 1.45 -5.17
CA MET A 38 1.20 2.73 -4.57
C MET A 38 1.87 3.94 -5.26
N GLU A 39 3.07 3.76 -5.84
CA GLU A 39 3.86 4.85 -6.44
C GLU A 39 3.36 5.23 -7.84
N SER A 40 2.79 4.27 -8.58
CA SER A 40 2.25 4.52 -9.93
C SER A 40 0.95 5.32 -9.95
N PHE A 41 0.22 5.42 -8.82
CA PHE A 41 -0.98 6.24 -8.71
C PHE A 41 -0.70 7.74 -8.48
N LYS A 42 0.47 8.09 -7.93
CA LYS A 42 0.86 9.50 -7.72
C LYS A 42 1.17 10.24 -9.01
N ASN A 43 1.67 9.55 -10.04
CA ASN A 43 2.18 10.17 -11.27
C ASN A 43 1.14 10.36 -12.39
N MET A 44 -0.13 10.00 -12.18
CA MET A 44 -1.06 9.86 -13.32
C MET A 44 -1.94 11.06 -13.64
N VAL A 45 -1.91 12.18 -12.89
CA VAL A 45 -2.50 13.44 -13.37
C VAL A 45 -1.81 14.65 -12.74
N PRO A 46 -0.79 15.26 -13.38
CA PRO A 46 -0.36 16.59 -13.00
C PRO A 46 -1.50 17.55 -13.35
N GLN A 47 -2.29 17.93 -12.36
CA GLN A 47 -3.33 18.92 -12.53
C GLN A 47 -2.67 20.29 -12.50
N GLN A 48 -2.84 21.07 -13.56
CA GLN A 48 -2.46 22.47 -13.55
C GLN A 48 -3.60 23.29 -12.92
N ALA A 49 -3.23 24.32 -12.16
CA ALA A 49 -4.13 25.23 -11.49
C ALA A 49 -3.93 26.64 -12.05
N LEU A 50 -5.02 27.34 -12.34
CA LEU A 50 -4.98 28.74 -12.75
C LEU A 50 -5.01 29.63 -11.49
N VAL A 51 -3.85 30.17 -11.10
CA VAL A 51 -3.71 31.08 -9.96
C VAL A 51 -3.56 32.52 -10.42
N ILE A 52 -3.95 33.45 -9.56
CA ILE A 52 -3.83 34.89 -9.77
C ILE A 52 -2.85 35.41 -8.71
N ARG A 53 -1.61 35.68 -9.13
CA ARG A 53 -0.55 36.26 -8.28
C ARG A 53 -0.11 37.57 -8.92
N GLU A 54 0.10 38.60 -8.08
CA GLU A 54 0.49 39.95 -8.54
C GLU A 54 -0.48 40.58 -9.57
N GLY A 55 -1.74 40.14 -9.60
CA GLY A 55 -2.76 40.62 -10.54
C GLY A 55 -2.75 39.93 -11.90
N GLU A 56 -1.80 39.05 -12.18
CA GLU A 56 -1.73 38.28 -13.43
C GLU A 56 -2.20 36.84 -13.25
N LYS A 57 -2.85 36.31 -14.29
CA LYS A 57 -3.29 34.90 -14.34
C LYS A 57 -2.13 34.03 -14.83
N MET A 58 -1.72 33.07 -14.03
CA MET A 58 -0.66 32.12 -14.37
C MET A 58 -1.13 30.68 -14.12
N GLN A 59 -0.72 29.76 -15.00
CA GLN A 59 -0.92 28.33 -14.77
C GLN A 59 0.30 27.79 -14.04
N VAL A 60 0.05 27.23 -12.85
CA VAL A 60 1.07 26.58 -12.01
C VAL A 60 0.69 25.13 -11.78
N ASN A 61 1.65 24.30 -11.40
CA ASN A 61 1.32 22.94 -10.98
C ASN A 61 0.47 22.98 -9.70
N ALA A 62 -0.49 22.06 -9.54
CA ALA A 62 -1.32 22.00 -8.33
C ALA A 62 -0.48 21.83 -7.05
N GLU A 63 0.72 21.26 -7.15
CA GLU A 63 1.67 21.12 -6.03
C GLU A 63 2.27 22.46 -5.58
N GLU A 64 2.32 23.46 -6.45
CA GLU A 64 2.87 24.80 -6.16
C GLU A 64 1.82 25.77 -5.60
N VAL A 65 0.55 25.32 -5.48
CA VAL A 65 -0.54 26.09 -4.90
C VAL A 65 -0.38 26.14 -3.39
N VAL A 66 -0.41 27.36 -2.83
CA VAL A 66 -0.26 27.59 -1.39
C VAL A 66 -1.52 28.22 -0.80
N VAL A 67 -1.68 28.09 0.52
CA VAL A 67 -2.78 28.72 1.26
C VAL A 67 -2.70 30.24 1.09
N GLY A 68 -3.83 30.87 0.78
CA GLY A 68 -3.92 32.31 0.50
C GLY A 68 -3.83 32.68 -0.98
N ASP A 69 -3.46 31.76 -1.87
CA ASP A 69 -3.52 32.02 -3.31
C ASP A 69 -4.97 32.25 -3.78
N LEU A 70 -5.13 33.13 -4.77
CA LEU A 70 -6.39 33.31 -5.48
C LEU A 70 -6.42 32.36 -6.69
N VAL A 71 -7.32 31.39 -6.70
CA VAL A 71 -7.48 30.41 -7.78
C VAL A 71 -8.74 30.75 -8.58
N GLU A 72 -8.66 30.65 -9.90
CA GLU A 72 -9.81 30.69 -10.80
C GLU A 72 -10.09 29.27 -11.35
N ILE A 73 -11.34 28.82 -11.22
CA ILE A 73 -11.81 27.54 -11.75
C ILE A 73 -12.85 27.76 -12.84
N LYS A 74 -12.83 26.93 -13.88
CA LYS A 74 -13.80 26.96 -14.99
C LYS A 74 -14.46 25.59 -15.15
N GLY A 75 -15.61 25.54 -15.82
CA GLY A 75 -16.27 24.29 -16.16
C GLY A 75 -15.34 23.37 -16.95
N GLY A 76 -15.20 22.13 -16.48
CA GLY A 76 -14.24 21.13 -16.96
C GLY A 76 -13.00 20.98 -16.09
N ASP A 77 -12.67 21.98 -15.26
CA ASP A 77 -11.48 21.94 -14.40
C ASP A 77 -11.76 21.16 -13.11
N ARG A 78 -10.76 20.43 -12.64
CA ARG A 78 -10.77 19.84 -11.30
C ARG A 78 -10.25 20.85 -10.30
N VAL A 79 -10.86 20.89 -9.13
CA VAL A 79 -10.51 21.83 -8.06
C VAL A 79 -9.17 21.40 -7.43
N PRO A 80 -8.12 22.25 -7.48
CA PRO A 80 -6.76 21.86 -7.09
C PRO A 80 -6.51 21.83 -5.58
N ALA A 81 -7.34 22.52 -4.79
CA ALA A 81 -7.22 22.64 -3.34
C ALA A 81 -8.58 23.03 -2.73
N ASP A 82 -8.74 23.01 -1.41
CA ASP A 82 -9.98 23.50 -0.80
C ASP A 82 -10.02 25.03 -0.93
N LEU A 83 -11.04 25.57 -1.60
CA LEU A 83 -11.17 27.00 -1.89
C LEU A 83 -12.39 27.60 -1.19
N ARG A 84 -12.23 28.82 -0.67
CA ARG A 84 -13.34 29.69 -0.26
C ARG A 84 -13.72 30.58 -1.43
N ILE A 85 -14.91 30.37 -1.98
CA ILE A 85 -15.42 31.11 -3.14
C ILE A 85 -15.66 32.58 -2.78
N ILE A 86 -15.03 33.49 -3.52
CA ILE A 86 -15.22 34.95 -3.38
C ILE A 86 -16.07 35.53 -4.53
N SER A 87 -16.12 34.84 -5.66
CA SER A 87 -16.96 35.20 -6.80
C SER A 87 -17.34 33.95 -7.57
N ALA A 88 -18.59 33.85 -8.02
CA ALA A 88 -19.06 32.73 -8.83
C ALA A 88 -20.07 33.23 -9.86
N HIS A 89 -19.95 32.71 -11.08
CA HIS A 89 -20.83 32.98 -12.20
C HIS A 89 -21.35 31.66 -12.76
N GLY A 90 -22.56 31.27 -12.34
CA GLY A 90 -23.19 30.02 -12.74
C GLY A 90 -22.37 28.78 -12.41
N CYS A 91 -21.49 28.86 -11.41
CA CYS A 91 -20.58 27.77 -11.06
C CYS A 91 -21.35 26.63 -10.40
N LYS A 92 -21.20 25.42 -10.95
CA LYS A 92 -21.67 24.18 -10.32
C LYS A 92 -20.52 23.19 -10.23
N VAL A 93 -20.46 22.47 -9.12
CA VAL A 93 -19.43 21.45 -8.87
C VAL A 93 -20.05 20.10 -8.59
N ASP A 94 -19.38 19.05 -9.04
CA ASP A 94 -19.73 17.67 -8.74
C ASP A 94 -19.02 17.21 -7.46
N ASN A 95 -19.82 16.92 -6.44
CA ASN A 95 -19.37 16.45 -5.13
C ASN A 95 -19.48 14.92 -4.97
N SER A 96 -19.64 14.17 -6.06
CA SER A 96 -19.71 12.69 -6.06
C SER A 96 -18.53 12.05 -5.34
N SER A 97 -17.33 12.63 -5.44
CA SER A 97 -16.12 12.15 -4.74
C SER A 97 -16.22 12.21 -3.22
N LEU A 98 -17.01 13.13 -2.65
CA LEU A 98 -17.16 13.29 -1.19
C LEU A 98 -18.47 12.70 -0.66
N THR A 99 -19.56 12.84 -1.42
CA THR A 99 -20.92 12.51 -0.97
C THR A 99 -21.47 11.23 -1.59
N GLY A 100 -20.88 10.76 -2.70
CA GLY A 100 -21.43 9.66 -3.50
C GLY A 100 -22.57 10.07 -4.44
N GLU A 101 -23.07 11.30 -4.34
CA GLU A 101 -24.17 11.81 -5.16
C GLU A 101 -23.63 12.63 -6.33
N SER A 102 -24.04 12.30 -7.56
CA SER A 102 -23.57 12.97 -8.80
C SER A 102 -24.37 14.22 -9.18
N GLU A 103 -25.26 14.71 -8.30
CA GLU A 103 -26.06 15.91 -8.58
C GLU A 103 -25.20 17.18 -8.48
N PRO A 104 -25.07 17.99 -9.56
CA PRO A 104 -24.24 19.19 -9.54
C PRO A 104 -24.75 20.23 -8.54
N GLN A 105 -23.87 20.65 -7.63
CA GLN A 105 -24.19 21.60 -6.57
C GLN A 105 -23.70 23.01 -6.92
N THR A 106 -24.61 23.98 -6.86
CA THR A 106 -24.31 25.40 -7.16
C THR A 106 -23.39 26.03 -6.11
N ARG A 107 -22.46 26.87 -6.57
CA ARG A 107 -21.53 27.62 -5.71
C ARG A 107 -21.80 29.13 -5.75
N SER A 108 -21.70 29.76 -4.58
CA SER A 108 -21.95 31.18 -4.37
C SER A 108 -20.99 31.76 -3.32
N PRO A 109 -20.65 33.05 -3.38
CA PRO A 109 -19.74 33.65 -2.41
C PRO A 109 -20.31 33.74 -0.99
N ASP A 110 -21.64 33.81 -0.85
CA ASP A 110 -22.34 33.95 0.43
C ASP A 110 -22.40 32.65 1.22
N CYS A 111 -22.22 32.73 2.55
CA CYS A 111 -22.38 31.58 3.43
C CYS A 111 -23.85 31.17 3.54
N THR A 112 -24.16 29.91 3.20
CA THR A 112 -25.53 29.41 3.20
C THR A 112 -25.84 28.44 4.33
N HIS A 113 -24.81 27.85 4.94
CA HIS A 113 -24.96 26.86 6.02
C HIS A 113 -23.77 26.93 6.97
N ASP A 114 -24.00 26.64 8.26
CA ASP A 114 -22.94 26.49 9.27
C ASP A 114 -21.99 25.30 8.99
N ASN A 115 -22.49 24.24 8.35
CA ASN A 115 -21.69 23.08 8.02
C ASN A 115 -20.85 23.38 6.76
N PRO A 116 -19.50 23.32 6.84
CA PRO A 116 -18.64 23.62 5.71
C PRO A 116 -18.86 22.66 4.52
N LEU A 117 -19.37 21.44 4.74
CA LEU A 117 -19.64 20.47 3.65
C LEU A 117 -20.86 20.83 2.80
N GLU A 118 -21.84 21.50 3.40
CA GLU A 118 -23.12 21.82 2.77
C GLU A 118 -23.19 23.26 2.27
N THR A 119 -22.36 24.14 2.81
CA THR A 119 -22.32 25.54 2.37
C THR A 119 -21.86 25.65 0.91
N ARG A 120 -22.46 26.58 0.18
CA ARG A 120 -22.17 26.82 -1.24
C ARG A 120 -20.90 27.62 -1.48
N ASN A 121 -20.28 28.08 -0.41
CA ASN A 121 -19.22 29.07 -0.44
C ASN A 121 -17.82 28.47 -0.31
N ILE A 122 -17.75 27.14 -0.27
CA ILE A 122 -16.52 26.33 -0.27
C ILE A 122 -16.57 25.36 -1.45
N THR A 123 -15.42 25.09 -2.06
CA THR A 123 -15.21 23.96 -2.99
C THR A 123 -14.09 23.10 -2.45
N PHE A 124 -14.17 21.80 -2.71
CA PHE A 124 -13.26 20.82 -2.12
C PHE A 124 -12.25 20.30 -3.13
N PHE A 125 -11.08 19.92 -2.63
CA PHE A 125 -10.11 19.16 -3.39
C PHE A 125 -10.75 17.87 -3.93
N SER A 126 -10.38 17.50 -5.16
CA SER A 126 -10.90 16.35 -5.91
C SER A 126 -12.30 16.51 -6.53
N THR A 127 -13.03 17.61 -6.28
CA THR A 127 -14.31 17.86 -6.98
C THR A 127 -14.08 18.49 -8.36
N ASN A 128 -15.01 18.27 -9.27
CA ASN A 128 -14.93 18.82 -10.63
C ASN A 128 -15.91 19.99 -10.78
N CYS A 129 -15.46 21.09 -11.37
CA CYS A 129 -16.36 22.14 -11.81
C CYS A 129 -17.06 21.67 -13.08
N VAL A 130 -18.39 21.50 -13.03
CA VAL A 130 -19.19 21.00 -14.15
C VAL A 130 -19.43 22.12 -15.16
N GLU A 131 -19.80 23.30 -14.67
CA GLU A 131 -20.11 24.45 -15.50
C GLU A 131 -19.86 25.77 -14.75
N GLY A 132 -19.83 26.86 -15.51
CA GLY A 132 -19.63 28.21 -14.99
C GLY A 132 -18.17 28.53 -14.67
N THR A 133 -17.96 29.65 -13.99
CA THR A 133 -16.64 30.08 -13.53
C THR A 133 -16.72 30.55 -12.09
N ALA A 134 -15.67 30.30 -11.30
CA ALA A 134 -15.57 30.81 -9.95
C ALA A 134 -14.14 31.21 -9.60
N ARG A 135 -14.03 32.12 -8.65
CA ARG A 135 -12.76 32.51 -8.03
C ARG A 135 -12.85 32.27 -6.54
N GLY A 136 -11.79 31.72 -5.98
CA GLY A 136 -11.74 31.42 -4.57
C GLY A 136 -10.33 31.52 -4.01
N VAL A 137 -10.25 31.81 -2.71
CA VAL A 137 -8.99 31.83 -1.98
C VAL A 137 -8.72 30.44 -1.40
N VAL A 138 -7.51 29.94 -1.56
CA VAL A 138 -7.12 28.63 -1.03
C VAL A 138 -7.12 28.66 0.50
N VAL A 139 -7.87 27.76 1.12
CA VAL A 139 -7.98 27.61 2.57
C VAL A 139 -7.12 26.45 3.08
N ALA A 140 -7.08 25.34 2.34
CA ALA A 140 -6.27 24.17 2.70
C ALA A 140 -5.70 23.49 1.45
N THR A 141 -4.50 22.92 1.60
CA THR A 141 -3.74 22.23 0.54
C THR A 141 -3.23 20.87 1.02
N GLY A 142 -3.07 19.93 0.10
CA GLY A 142 -2.54 18.58 0.36
C GLY A 142 -3.32 17.83 1.44
N ASP A 143 -2.60 17.22 2.38
CA ASP A 143 -3.16 16.40 3.47
C ASP A 143 -4.10 17.16 4.42
N ARG A 144 -4.05 18.50 4.42
CA ARG A 144 -4.93 19.34 5.24
C ARG A 144 -6.30 19.58 4.62
N THR A 145 -6.48 19.25 3.33
CA THR A 145 -7.78 19.33 2.67
C THR A 145 -8.75 18.31 3.24
N VAL A 146 -10.05 18.49 3.04
CA VAL A 146 -11.08 17.52 3.47
C VAL A 146 -10.78 16.13 2.91
N MET A 147 -10.53 16.05 1.59
CA MET A 147 -10.24 14.78 0.94
C MET A 147 -8.83 14.25 1.30
N GLY A 148 -7.86 15.13 1.53
CA GLY A 148 -6.54 14.76 2.04
C GLY A 148 -6.62 14.07 3.39
N ARG A 149 -7.40 14.62 4.32
CA ARG A 149 -7.65 13.99 5.63
C ARG A 149 -8.35 12.65 5.51
N ILE A 150 -9.34 12.52 4.61
CA ILE A 150 -10.00 11.24 4.34
C ILE A 150 -8.99 10.22 3.80
N ALA A 151 -8.13 10.62 2.87
CA ALA A 151 -7.09 9.77 2.32
C ALA A 151 -6.05 9.35 3.38
N THR A 152 -5.63 10.26 4.26
CA THR A 152 -4.72 9.96 5.38
C THR A 152 -5.36 9.00 6.39
N LEU A 153 -6.65 9.18 6.69
CA LEU A 153 -7.39 8.26 7.56
C LEU A 153 -7.52 6.88 6.92
N ALA A 154 -7.85 6.83 5.63
CA ALA A 154 -7.98 5.57 4.89
C ALA A 154 -6.64 4.83 4.77
N SER A 155 -5.52 5.53 4.57
CA SER A 155 -4.18 4.93 4.50
C SER A 155 -3.60 4.58 5.88
N GLY A 156 -4.00 5.30 6.92
CA GLY A 156 -3.63 5.02 8.31
C GLY A 156 -4.39 3.86 8.94
N LEU A 157 -5.39 3.30 8.24
CA LEU A 157 -5.98 2.03 8.63
C LEU A 157 -4.96 0.94 8.35
N GLU A 158 -4.27 0.49 9.41
CA GLU A 158 -3.44 -0.71 9.32
C GLU A 158 -4.28 -1.84 8.72
N VAL A 159 -3.81 -2.37 7.59
CA VAL A 159 -4.38 -3.58 7.01
C VAL A 159 -4.11 -4.70 8.00
N GLY A 160 -5.08 -4.93 8.88
CA GLY A 160 -5.03 -6.04 9.83
C GLY A 160 -4.77 -7.34 9.08
N LYS A 161 -4.04 -8.27 9.71
CA LYS A 161 -3.85 -9.61 9.15
C LYS A 161 -5.23 -10.21 8.85
N THR A 162 -5.41 -10.76 7.65
CA THR A 162 -6.66 -11.42 7.29
C THR A 162 -6.89 -12.65 8.17
N PRO A 163 -8.14 -13.05 8.46
CA PRO A 163 -8.40 -14.23 9.29
C PRO A 163 -7.73 -15.50 8.72
N ILE A 164 -7.64 -15.63 7.40
CA ILE A 164 -6.91 -16.73 6.73
C ILE A 164 -5.39 -16.64 7.01
N ALA A 165 -4.80 -15.44 6.98
CA ALA A 165 -3.39 -15.27 7.29
C ALA A 165 -3.07 -15.64 8.75
N ILE A 166 -3.97 -15.31 9.68
CA ILE A 166 -3.83 -15.67 11.10
C ILE A 166 -3.86 -17.19 11.27
N GLU A 167 -4.79 -17.88 10.62
CA GLU A 167 -4.88 -19.34 10.66
C GLU A 167 -3.65 -20.03 10.04
N ILE A 168 -3.14 -19.50 8.92
CA ILE A 168 -1.91 -20.01 8.31
C ILE A 168 -0.71 -19.82 9.24
N GLU A 169 -0.59 -18.66 9.89
CA GLU A 169 0.48 -18.40 10.86
C GLU A 169 0.41 -19.36 12.06
N HIS A 170 -0.79 -19.58 12.60
CA HIS A 170 -1.01 -20.53 13.69
C HIS A 170 -0.65 -21.97 13.28
N PHE A 171 -1.06 -22.38 12.08
CA PHE A 171 -0.75 -23.68 11.52
C PHE A 171 0.77 -23.88 11.30
N ILE A 172 1.47 -22.86 10.79
CA ILE A 172 2.93 -22.87 10.62
C ILE A 172 3.62 -22.99 11.99
N GLN A 173 3.18 -22.25 13.00
CA GLN A 173 3.74 -22.32 14.35
C GLN A 173 3.60 -23.72 14.97
N LEU A 174 2.44 -24.37 14.77
CA LEU A 174 2.20 -25.71 15.28
C LEU A 174 3.14 -26.73 14.62
N ILE A 175 3.25 -26.72 13.28
CA ILE A 175 4.14 -27.64 12.57
C ILE A 175 5.61 -27.38 12.94
N THR A 176 6.02 -26.11 13.01
CA THR A 176 7.40 -25.74 13.39
C THR A 176 7.71 -26.19 14.82
N GLY A 177 6.77 -26.05 15.74
CA GLY A 177 6.92 -26.54 17.12
C GLY A 177 7.14 -28.05 17.17
N VAL A 178 6.36 -28.83 16.43
CA VAL A 178 6.53 -30.30 16.33
C VAL A 178 7.87 -30.66 15.66
N ALA A 179 8.24 -29.97 14.58
CA ALA A 179 9.50 -30.18 13.87
C ALA A 179 10.72 -29.97 14.77
N VAL A 180 10.73 -28.88 15.55
CA VAL A 180 11.82 -28.57 16.49
C VAL A 180 11.84 -29.58 17.64
N PHE A 181 10.68 -29.94 18.19
CA PHE A 181 10.60 -30.94 19.26
C PHE A 181 11.17 -32.29 18.83
N LEU A 182 10.79 -32.78 17.65
CA LEU A 182 11.34 -34.01 17.08
C LEU A 182 12.83 -33.87 16.76
N GLY A 183 13.23 -32.77 16.12
CA GLY A 183 14.64 -32.52 15.79
C GLY A 183 15.55 -32.55 17.01
N VAL A 184 15.20 -31.82 18.08
CA VAL A 184 15.99 -31.78 19.32
C VAL A 184 15.98 -33.13 20.04
N SER A 185 14.84 -33.82 20.08
CA SER A 185 14.76 -35.15 20.71
C SER A 185 15.67 -36.16 20.02
N PHE A 186 15.67 -36.21 18.69
CA PHE A 186 16.54 -37.08 17.92
C PHE A 186 18.01 -36.66 17.96
N PHE A 187 18.30 -35.36 18.06
CA PHE A 187 19.65 -34.86 18.27
C PHE A 187 20.24 -35.37 19.60
N ILE A 188 19.49 -35.26 20.70
CA ILE A 188 19.91 -35.77 22.01
C ILE A 188 20.08 -37.30 21.97
N LEU A 189 19.14 -38.01 21.35
CA LEU A 189 19.22 -39.47 21.18
C LEU A 189 20.46 -39.90 20.38
N SER A 190 20.79 -39.17 19.32
CA SER A 190 21.97 -39.40 18.48
C SER A 190 23.27 -39.26 19.28
N LEU A 191 23.35 -38.26 20.17
CA LEU A 191 24.51 -38.11 21.07
C LEU A 191 24.62 -39.27 22.07
N ILE A 192 23.49 -39.73 22.62
CA ILE A 192 23.47 -40.87 23.57
C ILE A 192 23.91 -42.18 22.89
N LEU A 193 23.55 -42.37 21.62
CA LEU A 193 23.93 -43.54 20.82
C LEU A 193 25.39 -43.52 20.35
N GLY A 194 26.15 -42.46 20.65
CA GLY A 194 27.58 -42.36 20.36
C GLY A 194 27.92 -41.90 18.94
N TYR A 195 26.98 -41.28 18.23
CA TYR A 195 27.26 -40.64 16.94
C TYR A 195 28.14 -39.40 17.11
N SER A 196 28.87 -39.03 16.05
CA SER A 196 29.69 -37.81 16.07
C SER A 196 28.81 -36.55 16.09
N TRP A 197 29.28 -35.47 16.71
CA TRP A 197 28.57 -34.18 16.78
C TRP A 197 28.14 -33.67 15.39
N LEU A 198 28.98 -33.90 14.36
CA LEU A 198 28.70 -33.50 12.99
C LEU A 198 27.54 -34.29 12.38
N GLU A 199 27.48 -35.60 12.62
CA GLU A 199 26.37 -36.46 12.15
C GLU A 199 25.06 -36.11 12.86
N ALA A 200 25.10 -35.84 14.17
CA ALA A 200 23.92 -35.42 14.93
C ALA A 200 23.33 -34.11 14.39
N VAL A 201 24.17 -33.13 14.04
CA VAL A 201 23.73 -31.86 13.43
C VAL A 201 23.12 -32.08 12.04
N ILE A 202 23.68 -32.99 11.24
CA ILE A 202 23.12 -33.33 9.92
C ILE A 202 21.73 -33.97 10.06
N PHE A 203 21.54 -34.87 11.04
CA PHE A 203 20.22 -35.45 11.32
C PHE A 203 19.22 -34.40 11.80
N LEU A 204 19.63 -33.48 12.67
CA LEU A 204 18.81 -32.37 13.14
C LEU A 204 18.30 -31.51 11.98
N ILE A 205 19.20 -31.06 11.10
CA ILE A 205 18.85 -30.25 9.93
C ILE A 205 17.93 -31.04 8.99
N GLY A 206 18.22 -32.33 8.75
CA GLY A 206 17.39 -33.20 7.92
C GLY A 206 15.96 -33.36 8.44
N ILE A 207 15.79 -33.53 9.75
CA ILE A 207 14.47 -33.65 10.39
C ILE A 207 13.70 -32.33 10.30
N ILE A 208 14.35 -31.19 10.53
CA ILE A 208 13.71 -29.88 10.43
C ILE A 208 13.23 -29.64 9.00
N VAL A 209 14.11 -29.78 8.00
CA VAL A 209 13.78 -29.57 6.57
C VAL A 209 12.66 -30.52 6.12
N ALA A 210 12.68 -31.79 6.53
CA ALA A 210 11.63 -32.75 6.19
C ALA A 210 10.24 -32.39 6.75
N ASN A 211 10.18 -31.64 7.85
CA ASN A 211 8.93 -31.24 8.48
C ASN A 211 8.47 -29.82 8.12
N VAL A 212 9.33 -29.00 7.50
CA VAL A 212 8.93 -27.67 7.00
C VAL A 212 8.03 -27.88 5.78
N PRO A 213 6.78 -27.39 5.79
CA PRO A 213 5.83 -27.65 4.72
C PRO A 213 6.08 -26.66 3.57
N GLU A 214 7.19 -26.83 2.85
CA GLU A 214 7.63 -25.98 1.74
C GLU A 214 6.59 -25.91 0.61
N GLY A 215 5.78 -26.96 0.43
CA GLY A 215 4.69 -27.01 -0.56
C GLY A 215 3.37 -26.37 -0.12
N LEU A 216 3.17 -26.07 1.17
CA LEU A 216 1.89 -25.57 1.68
C LEU A 216 1.66 -24.10 1.29
N LEU A 217 2.69 -23.27 1.38
CA LEU A 217 2.61 -21.87 0.96
C LEU A 217 2.32 -21.74 -0.55
N ALA A 218 2.93 -22.61 -1.37
CA ALA A 218 2.72 -22.63 -2.82
C ALA A 218 1.28 -23.05 -3.18
N THR A 219 0.76 -24.12 -2.56
CA THR A 219 -0.59 -24.65 -2.84
C THR A 219 -1.70 -23.71 -2.38
N VAL A 220 -1.54 -23.04 -1.24
CA VAL A 220 -2.48 -22.03 -0.75
C VAL A 220 -2.50 -20.81 -1.68
N THR A 221 -1.35 -20.34 -2.15
CA THR A 221 -1.26 -19.22 -3.10
C THR A 221 -1.94 -19.54 -4.43
N VAL A 222 -1.80 -20.77 -4.93
CA VAL A 222 -2.46 -21.20 -6.18
C VAL A 222 -3.97 -21.29 -6.03
N ARG A 223 -4.48 -21.74 -4.87
CA ARG A 223 -5.93 -21.85 -4.61
C ARG A 223 -6.61 -20.50 -4.34
N LEU A 224 -5.87 -19.53 -3.81
CA LEU A 224 -6.37 -18.18 -3.54
C LEU A 224 -6.28 -17.25 -4.75
N LYS A 225 -5.41 -17.56 -5.73
CA LYS A 225 -5.37 -16.79 -6.97
C LYS A 225 -6.70 -17.04 -7.71
N PRO A 226 -7.50 -16.00 -7.99
CA PRO A 226 -8.69 -16.19 -8.80
C PRO A 226 -8.22 -16.74 -10.16
N GLU A 227 -8.77 -17.87 -10.58
CA GLU A 227 -8.77 -18.23 -12.00
C GLU A 227 -9.55 -17.12 -12.72
N THR A 228 -8.84 -16.09 -13.19
CA THR A 228 -9.37 -15.20 -14.22
C THR A 228 -9.45 -16.02 -15.50
N GLY A 229 -10.59 -16.70 -15.68
CA GLY A 229 -11.10 -17.14 -16.96
C GLY A 229 -11.88 -16.04 -17.65
#